data_AF-A0A6L8AD25-F1
#
_entry.id   AF-A0A6L8AD25-F1
#
_cell.length_a   1.000
_cell.length_b   1.000
_cell.length_c   1.000
_cell.angle_alpha   90.00
_cell.angle_beta   90.00
_cell.angle_gamma   90.00
#
_symmetry.space_group_name_H-M   'P 1'
#
loop_
_entity.id
_entity.type
_entity.pdbx_description
1 polymer ?
#
loop_
_entity_poly.entity_id
_entity_poly.type
_entity_poly.pdbx_seq_one_letter_code
_entity_poly.pdbx_strand_id
1 'polypeptide(L)'
;MVKLPGRSSDFVNFGLESAKQRSRSAVKQILKLRPDWLNRIGPHGRTMLWEAAYRGNTETVGYLLQLGADPHVWGCYFTPLFVEINAYAAATWKRRKDTAKLLSEIYEPLDLFSATFLGDIERVKYQVEAEPDRLNQEKSQHDREVGFTALHYAISGGYSKILKLLLNNGANPEPYAHWLVKFAVWRSDPDSLQVLLESGVALQKLKWEPAFAKTPRLPDLLKRFGITIDPNASENGWPPLVYESRGDRGGNISHITELLNLGANVNIQNYKGETALHCASKAGFVAVTELLLHHGAHIDITDNQGSTPLQHALRSSIKSRSKRASVIQTLLR
;
A
#
# COMPACT_ATOMS: atom_id res chain seq x y z
N MET A 1 -13.63 -29.17 -21.21
CA MET A 1 -13.80 -29.14 -19.73
C MET A 1 -12.44 -28.82 -19.12
N VAL A 2 -12.26 -27.66 -18.50
CA VAL A 2 -11.01 -27.30 -17.82
C VAL A 2 -10.92 -28.16 -16.55
N LYS A 3 -9.92 -29.05 -16.46
CA LYS A 3 -9.60 -29.73 -15.20
C LYS A 3 -8.91 -28.71 -14.29
N LEU A 4 -9.49 -28.44 -13.12
CA LEU A 4 -8.92 -27.54 -12.11
C LEU A 4 -8.22 -28.38 -11.03
N PRO A 5 -6.87 -28.47 -11.03
CA PRO A 5 -6.14 -29.29 -10.08
C PRO A 5 -6.23 -28.77 -8.64
N GLY A 6 -6.71 -27.54 -8.44
CA GLY A 6 -7.09 -27.00 -7.14
C GLY A 6 -6.02 -26.26 -6.37
N ARG A 7 -4.93 -25.94 -7.04
CA ARG A 7 -3.83 -25.17 -6.49
C ARG A 7 -4.31 -23.75 -6.18
N SER A 8 -3.67 -23.08 -5.22
CA SER A 8 -3.99 -21.68 -4.89
C SER A 8 -3.88 -20.75 -6.11
N SER A 9 -2.98 -21.06 -7.05
CA SER A 9 -2.87 -20.38 -8.34
C SER A 9 -4.13 -20.53 -9.21
N ASP A 10 -4.83 -21.67 -9.14
CA ASP A 10 -6.03 -21.91 -9.96
C ASP A 10 -7.21 -21.07 -9.47
N PHE A 11 -7.31 -20.86 -8.16
CA PHE A 11 -8.31 -19.96 -7.59
C PHE A 11 -8.13 -18.53 -8.10
N VAL A 12 -6.88 -18.06 -8.18
CA VAL A 12 -6.57 -16.74 -8.75
C VAL A 12 -6.87 -16.72 -10.25
N ASN A 13 -6.33 -17.69 -11.00
CA ASN A 13 -6.40 -17.72 -12.45
C ASN A 13 -7.81 -17.90 -13.01
N PHE A 14 -8.68 -18.62 -12.30
CA PHE A 14 -10.03 -18.94 -12.78
C PHE A 14 -11.13 -18.35 -11.91
N GLY A 15 -11.08 -18.56 -10.58
CA GLY A 15 -12.12 -18.09 -9.66
C GLY A 15 -12.21 -16.56 -9.60
N LEU A 16 -11.11 -15.90 -9.21
CA LEU A 16 -11.05 -14.44 -9.12
C LEU A 16 -11.16 -13.77 -10.50
N GLU A 17 -10.51 -14.31 -11.52
CA GLU A 17 -10.62 -13.75 -12.88
C GLU A 17 -12.05 -13.81 -13.42
N SER A 18 -12.83 -14.85 -13.11
CA SER A 18 -14.24 -14.92 -13.50
C SER A 18 -15.09 -13.86 -12.82
N ALA A 19 -14.85 -13.61 -11.52
CA ALA A 19 -15.50 -12.52 -10.78
C ALA A 19 -15.11 -11.14 -11.35
N LYS A 20 -13.84 -10.98 -11.73
CA LYS A 20 -13.28 -9.77 -12.35
C LYS A 20 -13.84 -9.49 -13.75
N GLN A 21 -14.00 -10.51 -14.59
CA GLN A 21 -14.54 -10.39 -15.95
C GLN A 21 -16.05 -10.15 -16.00
N ARG A 22 -16.70 -10.09 -14.83
CA ARG A 22 -18.15 -9.94 -14.69
C ARG A 22 -18.97 -11.06 -15.31
N SER A 23 -18.40 -12.25 -15.37
CA SER A 23 -19.05 -13.40 -16.00
C SER A 23 -19.75 -14.26 -14.94
N ARG A 24 -21.03 -13.95 -14.66
CA ARG A 24 -21.86 -14.77 -13.75
C ARG A 24 -21.92 -16.23 -14.20
N SER A 25 -21.97 -16.48 -15.50
CA SER A 25 -21.97 -17.83 -16.07
C SER A 25 -20.67 -18.59 -15.78
N ALA A 26 -19.51 -17.95 -15.91
CA ALA A 26 -18.23 -18.55 -15.56
C ALA A 26 -18.12 -18.82 -14.05
N VAL A 27 -18.52 -17.86 -13.21
CA VAL A 27 -18.57 -18.04 -11.75
C VAL A 27 -19.46 -19.23 -11.38
N LYS A 28 -20.65 -19.36 -11.98
CA LYS A 28 -21.55 -20.49 -11.80
C LYS A 28 -20.93 -21.83 -12.21
N GLN A 29 -20.22 -21.88 -13.33
CA GLN A 29 -19.54 -23.11 -13.77
C GLN A 29 -18.40 -23.50 -12.83
N ILE A 30 -17.61 -22.53 -12.38
CA ILE A 30 -16.50 -22.77 -11.45
C ILE A 30 -17.02 -23.28 -10.11
N LEU A 31 -18.02 -22.62 -9.51
CA LEU A 31 -18.55 -23.01 -8.20
C LEU A 31 -19.30 -24.35 -8.23
N LYS A 32 -19.81 -24.78 -9.39
CA LYS A 32 -20.29 -26.16 -9.58
C LYS A 32 -19.17 -27.19 -9.46
N LEU A 33 -17.98 -26.86 -9.98
CA LEU A 33 -16.81 -27.75 -9.91
C LEU A 33 -16.07 -27.63 -8.58
N ARG A 34 -16.10 -26.45 -7.96
CA ARG A 34 -15.34 -26.04 -6.78
C ARG A 34 -16.21 -25.24 -5.80
N PRO A 35 -17.18 -25.87 -5.13
CA PRO A 35 -18.03 -25.19 -4.17
C PRO A 35 -17.24 -24.65 -2.97
N ASP A 36 -16.12 -25.29 -2.63
CA ASP A 36 -15.17 -24.85 -1.59
C ASP A 36 -14.54 -23.48 -1.86
N TRP A 37 -14.62 -22.98 -3.11
CA TRP A 37 -14.07 -21.67 -3.48
C TRP A 37 -14.97 -20.49 -3.12
N LEU A 38 -16.22 -20.73 -2.70
CA LEU A 38 -17.18 -19.67 -2.42
C LEU A 38 -16.64 -18.62 -1.44
N ASN A 39 -16.08 -19.07 -0.32
CA ASN A 39 -15.49 -18.24 0.74
C ASN A 39 -13.97 -18.39 0.83
N ARG A 40 -13.33 -19.01 -0.16
CA ARG A 40 -11.88 -19.18 -0.16
C ARG A 40 -11.19 -17.82 -0.26
N ILE A 41 -10.24 -17.61 0.63
CA ILE A 41 -9.34 -16.45 0.61
C ILE A 41 -8.17 -16.77 -0.32
N GLY A 42 -8.00 -15.98 -1.37
CA GLY A 42 -6.87 -16.10 -2.29
C GLY A 42 -5.57 -15.54 -1.67
N PRO A 43 -4.41 -15.76 -2.32
CA PRO A 43 -3.09 -15.32 -1.83
C PRO A 43 -2.90 -13.80 -1.68
N HIS A 44 -3.91 -13.02 -2.07
CA HIS A 44 -3.95 -11.58 -1.87
C HIS A 44 -5.10 -11.18 -0.93
N GLY A 45 -5.51 -12.07 -0.02
CA GLY A 45 -6.60 -11.83 0.92
C GLY A 45 -8.01 -11.78 0.30
N ARG A 46 -8.20 -12.04 -1.00
CA ARG A 46 -9.49 -11.75 -1.67
C ARG A 46 -10.36 -13.00 -1.83
N THR A 47 -11.65 -12.86 -1.51
CA THR A 47 -12.69 -13.81 -1.93
C THR A 47 -13.29 -13.42 -3.27
N MET A 48 -14.07 -14.32 -3.88
CA MET A 48 -14.84 -14.02 -5.10
C MET A 48 -15.86 -12.90 -4.85
N LEU A 49 -16.50 -12.89 -3.67
CA LEU A 49 -17.46 -11.86 -3.28
C LEU A 49 -16.79 -10.50 -3.15
N TRP A 50 -15.64 -10.44 -2.48
CA TRP A 50 -14.85 -9.22 -2.33
C TRP A 50 -14.43 -8.64 -3.68
N GLU A 51 -13.88 -9.48 -4.58
CA GLU A 51 -13.45 -9.02 -5.91
C GLU A 51 -14.64 -8.53 -6.74
N ALA A 52 -15.77 -9.26 -6.73
CA ALA A 52 -16.98 -8.82 -7.43
C ALA A 52 -17.51 -7.48 -6.88
N ALA A 53 -17.51 -7.30 -5.57
CA ALA A 53 -17.96 -6.08 -4.90
C ALA A 53 -17.08 -4.87 -5.26
N TYR A 54 -15.76 -5.03 -5.15
CA TYR A 54 -14.78 -4.01 -5.53
C TYR A 54 -14.93 -3.54 -7.00
N ARG A 55 -15.24 -4.48 -7.90
CA ARG A 55 -15.45 -4.22 -9.34
C ARG A 55 -16.83 -3.63 -9.66
N GLY A 56 -17.74 -3.58 -8.69
CA GLY A 56 -19.11 -3.10 -8.88
C GLY A 56 -19.97 -4.05 -9.72
N ASN A 57 -19.75 -5.35 -9.57
CA ASN A 57 -20.47 -6.38 -10.31
C ASN A 57 -21.67 -6.88 -9.48
N THR A 58 -22.71 -6.05 -9.38
CA THR A 58 -23.88 -6.28 -8.52
C THR A 58 -24.57 -7.62 -8.79
N GLU A 59 -24.65 -8.05 -10.05
CA GLU A 59 -25.30 -9.32 -10.40
C GLU A 59 -24.53 -10.54 -9.85
N THR A 60 -23.20 -10.54 -10.00
CA THR A 60 -22.38 -11.62 -9.44
C THR A 60 -22.33 -11.56 -7.92
N VAL A 61 -22.32 -10.36 -7.33
CA VAL A 61 -22.45 -10.20 -5.87
C VAL A 61 -23.76 -10.82 -5.38
N GLY A 62 -24.90 -10.46 -5.97
CA GLY A 62 -26.19 -11.05 -5.61
C GLY A 62 -26.21 -12.57 -5.78
N TYR A 63 -25.61 -13.09 -6.84
CA TYR A 63 -25.51 -14.53 -7.05
C TYR A 63 -24.64 -15.23 -6.00
N LEU A 64 -23.49 -14.66 -5.65
CA LEU A 64 -22.61 -15.22 -4.62
C LEU A 64 -23.29 -15.21 -3.24
N LEU A 65 -23.99 -14.12 -2.90
CA LEU A 65 -24.77 -14.02 -1.66
C LEU A 65 -25.90 -15.06 -1.61
N GLN A 66 -26.62 -15.27 -2.72
CA GLN A 66 -27.63 -16.33 -2.84
C GLN A 66 -27.07 -17.74 -2.61
N LEU A 67 -25.78 -17.95 -2.91
CA LEU A 67 -25.10 -19.22 -2.64
C LEU A 67 -24.58 -19.35 -1.20
N GLY A 68 -24.72 -18.31 -0.37
CA GLY A 68 -24.19 -18.28 0.99
C GLY A 68 -22.74 -17.80 1.08
N ALA A 69 -22.27 -16.99 0.14
CA ALA A 69 -20.99 -16.30 0.30
C ALA A 69 -21.06 -15.42 1.54
N ASP A 70 -20.09 -15.56 2.44
CA ASP A 70 -20.03 -14.81 3.68
C ASP A 70 -19.54 -13.38 3.37
N PRO A 71 -20.41 -12.36 3.55
CA PRO A 71 -20.01 -10.99 3.35
C PRO A 71 -18.91 -10.59 4.33
N HIS A 72 -18.90 -11.10 5.56
CA HIS A 72 -17.99 -10.64 6.60
C HIS A 72 -16.54 -11.09 6.38
N VAL A 73 -16.26 -11.95 5.39
CA VAL A 73 -14.88 -12.30 5.02
C VAL A 73 -14.16 -11.06 4.50
N TRP A 74 -13.07 -10.73 5.18
CA TRP A 74 -12.25 -9.58 4.85
C TRP A 74 -11.23 -9.91 3.77
N GLY A 75 -10.87 -8.87 3.02
CA GLY A 75 -9.82 -8.99 2.03
C GLY A 75 -9.06 -7.72 1.78
N CYS A 76 -7.86 -7.89 1.22
CA CYS A 76 -6.96 -6.80 0.93
C CYS A 76 -6.82 -6.56 -0.58
N TYR A 77 -6.57 -5.31 -0.94
CA TYR A 77 -5.99 -4.96 -2.23
C TYR A 77 -4.68 -4.24 -1.91
N PHE A 78 -3.57 -4.86 -2.33
CA PHE A 78 -2.21 -4.61 -1.84
C PHE A 78 -1.71 -3.15 -1.95
N THR A 79 -2.41 -2.23 -2.62
CA THR A 79 -1.78 -0.97 -3.07
C THR A 79 -2.50 0.36 -2.85
N PRO A 80 -3.73 0.43 -2.30
CA PRO A 80 -4.25 1.72 -1.84
C PRO A 80 -4.90 1.74 -0.46
N LEU A 81 -5.11 0.57 0.16
CA LEU A 81 -5.90 0.47 1.39
C LEU A 81 -5.05 0.25 2.64
N PHE A 82 -3.92 -0.45 2.50
CA PHE A 82 -3.01 -0.86 3.59
C PHE A 82 -3.64 -1.65 4.75
N VAL A 83 -4.97 -1.77 4.79
CA VAL A 83 -5.77 -2.52 5.76
C VAL A 83 -6.76 -3.42 5.02
N GLU A 84 -7.11 -4.54 5.64
CA GLU A 84 -8.16 -5.46 5.18
C GLU A 84 -9.54 -4.91 5.46
N ILE A 85 -10.38 -4.91 4.43
CA ILE A 85 -11.74 -4.42 4.50
C ILE A 85 -12.71 -5.47 3.96
N ASN A 86 -13.94 -5.38 4.41
CA ASN A 86 -15.00 -6.27 3.97
C ASN A 86 -15.51 -5.87 2.56
N ALA A 87 -16.29 -6.74 1.92
CA ALA A 87 -16.83 -6.52 0.57
C ALA A 87 -17.68 -5.23 0.48
N TYR A 88 -18.46 -4.92 1.51
CA TYR A 88 -19.25 -3.68 1.57
C TYR A 88 -18.34 -2.44 1.55
N ALA A 89 -17.34 -2.41 2.42
CA ALA A 89 -16.38 -1.31 2.50
C ALA A 89 -15.60 -1.15 1.19
N ALA A 90 -15.24 -2.25 0.53
CA ALA A 90 -14.59 -2.22 -0.77
C ALA A 90 -15.49 -1.60 -1.86
N ALA A 91 -16.77 -1.97 -1.90
CA ALA A 91 -17.75 -1.40 -2.82
C ALA A 91 -17.98 0.09 -2.55
N THR A 92 -18.17 0.48 -1.30
CA THR A 92 -18.39 1.88 -0.88
C THR A 92 -17.19 2.75 -1.22
N TRP A 93 -15.97 2.31 -0.86
CA TRP A 93 -14.74 3.03 -1.18
C TRP A 93 -14.53 3.22 -2.69
N LYS A 94 -14.88 2.21 -3.49
CA LYS A 94 -14.87 2.31 -4.96
C LYS A 94 -16.09 2.99 -5.58
N ARG A 95 -16.97 3.57 -4.77
CA ARG A 95 -18.18 4.30 -5.19
C ARG A 95 -19.10 3.43 -6.06
N ARG A 96 -19.21 2.14 -5.74
CA ARG A 96 -20.10 1.18 -6.42
C ARG A 96 -21.49 1.22 -5.79
N LYS A 97 -22.24 2.31 -6.05
CA LYS A 97 -23.50 2.64 -5.34
C LYS A 97 -24.47 1.46 -5.23
N ASP A 98 -24.82 0.81 -6.34
CA ASP A 98 -25.80 -0.29 -6.35
C ASP A 98 -25.30 -1.52 -5.59
N THR A 99 -24.01 -1.83 -5.76
CA THR A 99 -23.38 -2.95 -5.08
C THR A 99 -23.25 -2.69 -3.58
N ALA A 100 -22.89 -1.47 -3.19
CA ALA A 100 -22.81 -1.05 -1.80
C ALA A 100 -24.20 -1.08 -1.14
N LYS A 101 -25.24 -0.63 -1.84
CA LYS A 101 -26.63 -0.71 -1.36
C LYS A 101 -27.06 -2.16 -1.11
N LEU A 102 -26.84 -3.03 -2.09
CA LEU A 102 -27.14 -4.46 -1.94
C LEU A 102 -26.42 -5.09 -0.74
N LEU A 103 -25.15 -4.73 -0.52
CA LEU A 103 -24.38 -5.27 0.60
C LEU A 103 -24.80 -4.65 1.95
N SER A 104 -25.17 -3.37 2.01
CA SER A 104 -25.59 -2.74 3.27
C SER A 104 -26.84 -3.38 3.87
N GLU A 105 -27.75 -3.89 3.04
CA GLU A 105 -28.97 -4.56 3.49
C GLU A 105 -28.69 -5.90 4.20
N ILE A 106 -27.47 -6.43 4.06
CA ILE A 106 -27.06 -7.75 4.59
C ILE A 106 -26.06 -7.62 5.74
N TYR A 107 -25.26 -6.54 5.75
CA TYR A 107 -24.09 -6.42 6.63
C TYR A 107 -24.36 -5.94 8.05
N GLU A 108 -25.58 -5.55 8.41
CA GLU A 108 -25.79 -4.86 9.68
C GLU A 108 -25.56 -5.76 10.91
N PRO A 109 -24.79 -5.31 11.92
CA PRO A 109 -24.06 -4.04 11.99
C PRO A 109 -22.63 -4.09 11.41
N LEU A 110 -22.22 -2.99 10.77
CA LEU A 110 -20.86 -2.79 10.28
C LEU A 110 -19.85 -2.74 11.44
N ASP A 111 -18.76 -3.51 11.37
CA ASP A 111 -17.74 -3.53 12.42
C ASP A 111 -16.98 -2.19 12.57
N LEU A 112 -16.42 -1.93 13.76
CA LEU A 112 -15.69 -0.71 14.10
C LEU A 112 -14.60 -0.35 13.08
N PHE A 113 -13.83 -1.33 12.61
CA PHE A 113 -12.74 -1.09 11.67
C PHE A 113 -13.28 -0.62 10.32
N SER A 114 -14.30 -1.30 9.79
CA SER A 114 -14.93 -0.92 8.54
C SER A 114 -15.68 0.42 8.63
N ALA A 115 -16.37 0.70 9.73
CA ALA A 115 -17.03 1.99 9.97
C ALA A 115 -16.01 3.13 10.02
N THR A 116 -14.90 2.92 10.73
CA THR A 116 -13.78 3.84 10.82
C THR A 116 -13.17 4.13 9.45
N PHE A 117 -12.90 3.09 8.66
CA PHE A 117 -12.33 3.23 7.32
C PHE A 117 -13.27 3.88 6.30
N LEU A 118 -14.59 3.80 6.50
CA LEU A 118 -15.56 4.45 5.62
C LEU A 118 -15.93 5.87 6.04
N GLY A 119 -15.43 6.33 7.20
CA GLY A 119 -15.72 7.68 7.69
C GLY A 119 -17.07 7.83 8.38
N ASP A 120 -17.70 6.72 8.82
CA ASP A 120 -19.00 6.72 9.48
C ASP A 120 -18.86 7.14 10.95
N ILE A 121 -18.63 8.43 11.18
CA ILE A 121 -18.28 8.99 12.50
C ILE A 121 -19.36 8.75 13.56
N GLU A 122 -20.64 8.78 13.18
CA GLU A 122 -21.74 8.56 14.13
C GLU A 122 -21.80 7.10 14.57
N ARG A 123 -21.59 6.15 13.65
CA ARG A 123 -21.48 4.74 14.02
C ARG A 123 -20.24 4.46 14.86
N VAL A 124 -19.11 5.10 14.54
CA VAL A 124 -17.89 4.97 15.36
C VAL A 124 -18.14 5.49 16.78
N LYS A 125 -18.76 6.66 16.95
CA LYS A 125 -19.12 7.18 18.30
C LYS A 125 -19.94 6.16 19.08
N TYR A 126 -21.03 5.68 18.48
CA TYR A 126 -21.92 4.71 19.10
C TYR A 126 -21.18 3.44 19.55
N GLN A 127 -20.31 2.88 18.69
CA GLN A 127 -19.57 1.66 19.00
C GLN A 127 -18.47 1.86 20.04
N VAL A 128 -17.82 3.03 20.04
CA VAL A 128 -16.82 3.39 21.05
C VAL A 128 -17.46 3.54 22.43
N GLU A 129 -18.65 4.13 22.49
CA GLU A 129 -19.44 4.25 23.73
C GLU A 129 -19.95 2.88 24.22
N ALA A 130 -20.37 2.01 23.30
CA ALA A 130 -20.92 0.70 23.65
C ALA A 130 -19.84 -0.33 24.04
N GLU A 131 -18.68 -0.32 23.39
CA GLU A 131 -17.64 -1.34 23.53
C GLU A 131 -16.22 -0.72 23.63
N PRO A 132 -15.92 0.06 24.70
CA PRO A 132 -14.65 0.79 24.82
C PRO A 132 -13.42 -0.12 24.83
N ASP A 133 -13.54 -1.35 25.34
CA ASP A 133 -12.45 -2.34 25.38
C ASP A 133 -11.96 -2.76 23.99
N ARG A 134 -12.76 -2.54 22.94
CA ARG A 134 -12.41 -2.90 21.56
C ARG A 134 -11.56 -1.87 20.83
N LEU A 135 -11.38 -0.67 21.40
CA LEU A 135 -10.57 0.39 20.79
C LEU A 135 -9.13 -0.04 20.49
N ASN A 136 -8.57 -0.89 21.35
CA ASN A 136 -7.21 -1.41 21.26
C ASN A 136 -7.15 -2.84 20.72
N GLN A 137 -8.29 -3.39 20.29
CA GLN A 137 -8.33 -4.71 19.68
C GLN A 137 -7.55 -4.69 18.36
N GLU A 138 -6.68 -5.67 18.22
CA GLU A 138 -5.92 -5.86 17.00
C GLU A 138 -6.66 -6.77 16.04
N LYS A 139 -6.47 -6.47 14.76
CA LYS A 139 -6.98 -7.24 13.65
C LYS A 139 -5.82 -7.77 12.83
N SER A 140 -5.60 -9.08 12.91
CA SER A 140 -4.62 -9.79 12.09
C SER A 140 -4.95 -9.62 10.61
N GLN A 141 -3.93 -9.38 9.79
CA GLN A 141 -4.07 -9.39 8.33
C GLN A 141 -3.67 -10.78 7.81
N HIS A 142 -4.23 -11.21 6.69
CA HIS A 142 -4.05 -12.53 6.06
C HIS A 142 -2.57 -12.88 5.76
N ASP A 143 -1.70 -11.88 5.59
CA ASP A 143 -0.29 -12.06 5.20
C ASP A 143 0.66 -11.20 6.05
N ARG A 144 0.24 -10.78 7.26
CA ARG A 144 1.10 -9.97 8.15
C ARG A 144 1.04 -10.48 9.57
N GLU A 145 2.21 -10.58 10.19
CA GLU A 145 2.37 -10.81 11.63
C GLU A 145 2.06 -9.55 12.47
N VAL A 146 1.69 -8.44 11.82
CA VAL A 146 1.37 -7.16 12.47
C VAL A 146 -0.14 -6.99 12.56
N GLY A 147 -0.66 -6.81 13.78
CA GLY A 147 -2.05 -6.47 14.05
C GLY A 147 -2.36 -5.01 13.74
N PHE A 148 -3.55 -4.74 13.19
CA PHE A 148 -4.03 -3.36 12.98
C PHE A 148 -5.19 -3.00 13.88
N THR A 149 -5.10 -1.81 14.48
CA THR A 149 -6.14 -1.19 15.32
C THR A 149 -7.01 -0.24 14.52
N ALA A 150 -8.12 0.24 15.11
CA ALA A 150 -8.98 1.25 14.49
C ALA A 150 -8.21 2.53 14.06
N LEU A 151 -7.12 2.89 14.76
CA LEU A 151 -6.27 4.01 14.38
C LEU A 151 -5.69 3.85 12.95
N HIS A 152 -5.28 2.64 12.57
CA HIS A 152 -4.81 2.36 11.21
C HIS A 152 -5.91 2.56 10.17
N TYR A 153 -7.13 2.13 10.50
CA TYR A 153 -8.29 2.26 9.61
C TYR A 153 -8.69 3.73 9.42
N ALA A 154 -8.58 4.56 10.46
CA ALA A 154 -8.86 6.00 10.37
C ALA A 154 -7.87 6.69 9.43
N ILE A 155 -6.58 6.39 9.57
CA ILE A 155 -5.52 6.93 8.69
C ILE A 155 -5.69 6.40 7.27
N SER A 156 -5.93 5.09 7.11
CA SER A 156 -6.18 4.46 5.81
C SER A 156 -7.42 4.98 5.09
N GLY A 157 -8.45 5.41 5.82
CA GLY A 157 -9.61 6.09 5.27
C GLY A 157 -9.34 7.56 4.95
N GLY A 158 -8.38 8.20 5.64
CA GLY A 158 -8.10 9.64 5.57
C GLY A 158 -9.05 10.46 6.45
N TYR A 159 -9.43 9.92 7.61
CA TYR A 159 -10.42 10.52 8.51
C TYR A 159 -9.78 10.97 9.84
N SER A 160 -9.01 12.05 9.79
CA SER A 160 -8.31 12.64 10.95
C SER A 160 -9.24 12.99 12.12
N LYS A 161 -10.50 13.38 11.84
CA LYS A 161 -11.52 13.61 12.89
C LYS A 161 -11.87 12.34 13.66
N ILE A 162 -12.00 11.22 12.96
CA ILE A 162 -12.25 9.92 13.58
C ILE A 162 -11.00 9.46 14.33
N LEU A 163 -9.81 9.66 13.76
CA LEU A 163 -8.55 9.38 14.45
C LEU A 163 -8.47 10.10 15.80
N LYS A 164 -8.79 11.41 15.81
CA LYS A 164 -8.84 12.23 17.03
C LYS A 164 -9.90 11.73 18.01
N LEU A 165 -11.07 11.34 17.52
CA LEU A 165 -12.13 10.77 18.34
C LEU A 165 -11.65 9.48 19.04
N LEU A 166 -11.04 8.56 18.30
CA LEU A 166 -10.53 7.31 18.85
C LEU A 166 -9.47 7.55 19.94
N LEU A 167 -8.50 8.44 19.68
CA LEU A 167 -7.46 8.81 20.64
C LEU A 167 -8.05 9.43 21.92
N ASN A 168 -8.99 10.36 21.78
CA ASN A 168 -9.68 10.99 22.92
C ASN A 168 -10.49 10.00 23.77
N ASN A 169 -10.83 8.82 23.23
CA ASN A 169 -11.58 7.78 23.94
C ASN A 169 -10.69 6.63 24.43
N GLY A 170 -9.36 6.76 24.40
CA GLY A 170 -8.44 5.78 25.00
C GLY A 170 -7.83 4.76 24.03
N ALA A 171 -7.92 4.98 22.72
CA ALA A 171 -7.10 4.23 21.77
C ALA A 171 -5.61 4.55 21.97
N ASN A 172 -4.79 3.52 22.13
CA ASN A 172 -3.36 3.62 22.40
C ASN A 172 -2.55 3.52 21.09
N PRO A 173 -1.85 4.60 20.67
CA PRO A 173 -1.03 4.57 19.47
C PRO A 173 0.33 3.89 19.68
N GLU A 174 0.82 3.75 20.93
CA GLU A 174 2.21 3.36 21.23
C GLU A 174 2.66 2.02 20.64
N PRO A 175 1.88 0.92 20.71
CA PRO A 175 2.32 -0.37 20.15
C PRO A 175 2.64 -0.30 18.65
N TYR A 176 2.01 0.66 17.94
CA TYR A 176 2.08 0.81 16.50
C TYR A 176 2.51 2.21 16.06
N ALA A 177 3.14 2.99 16.93
CA ALA A 177 3.50 4.39 16.67
C ALA A 177 4.19 4.58 15.32
N HIS A 178 5.15 3.69 15.02
CA HIS A 178 5.87 3.72 13.75
C HIS A 178 5.01 3.41 12.54
N TRP A 179 4.13 2.41 12.62
CA TRP A 179 3.21 2.06 11.53
C TRP A 179 2.16 3.15 11.29
N LEU A 180 1.61 3.75 12.36
CA LEU A 180 0.63 4.82 12.27
C LEU A 180 1.20 6.05 11.56
N VAL A 181 2.40 6.48 11.97
CA VAL A 181 3.11 7.58 11.29
C VAL A 181 3.44 7.20 9.84
N LYS A 182 3.94 5.98 9.60
CA LYS A 182 4.26 5.47 8.25
C LYS A 182 3.04 5.52 7.34
N PHE A 183 1.86 5.11 7.82
CA PHE A 183 0.61 5.16 7.07
C PHE A 183 0.20 6.60 6.74
N ALA A 184 0.28 7.52 7.70
CA ALA A 184 -0.08 8.92 7.48
C ALA A 184 0.83 9.56 6.40
N VAL A 185 2.13 9.25 6.46
CA VAL A 185 3.12 9.71 5.47
C VAL A 185 2.85 9.12 4.08
N TRP A 186 2.71 7.80 3.97
CA TRP A 186 2.45 7.11 2.70
C TRP A 186 1.17 7.59 2.02
N ARG A 187 0.16 7.96 2.80
CA ARG A 187 -1.09 8.49 2.31
C ARG A 187 -1.07 9.98 2.02
N SER A 188 0.04 10.65 2.31
CA SER A 188 0.13 12.11 2.18
C SER A 188 -0.98 12.80 2.99
N ASP A 189 -1.20 12.35 4.23
CA ASP A 189 -2.24 12.81 5.14
C ASP A 189 -1.64 13.65 6.29
N PRO A 190 -1.41 14.96 6.09
CA PRO A 190 -0.84 15.83 7.10
C PRO A 190 -1.77 16.03 8.31
N ASP A 191 -3.08 15.92 8.13
CA ASP A 191 -4.06 16.15 9.20
C ASP A 191 -4.02 14.99 10.21
N SER A 192 -4.01 13.74 9.72
CA SER A 192 -3.84 12.58 10.60
C SER A 192 -2.46 12.56 11.27
N LEU A 193 -1.41 12.95 10.55
CA LEU A 193 -0.08 13.09 11.14
C LEU A 193 -0.09 14.12 12.27
N GLN A 194 -0.69 15.30 12.06
CA GLN A 194 -0.80 16.31 13.10
C GLN A 194 -1.53 15.78 14.34
N VAL A 195 -2.65 15.07 14.15
CA VAL A 195 -3.40 14.47 15.27
C VAL A 195 -2.56 13.45 16.06
N LEU A 196 -1.77 12.60 15.40
CA LEU A 196 -0.87 11.66 16.07
C LEU A 196 0.24 12.38 16.85
N LEU A 197 0.81 13.44 16.27
CA LEU A 197 1.88 14.20 16.92
C LEU A 197 1.34 14.96 18.14
N GLU A 198 0.15 15.55 18.04
CA GLU A 198 -0.55 16.20 19.14
C GLU A 198 -0.98 15.22 20.25
N SER A 199 -1.15 13.93 19.94
CA SER A 199 -1.44 12.91 20.95
C SER A 199 -0.23 12.52 21.81
N GLY A 200 0.95 13.06 21.53
CA GLY A 200 2.17 12.81 22.29
C GLY A 200 2.80 11.44 22.04
N VAL A 201 2.49 10.80 20.91
CA VAL A 201 3.06 9.48 20.56
C VAL A 201 4.60 9.54 20.57
N ALA A 202 5.26 8.51 21.10
CA ALA A 202 6.71 8.49 21.23
C ALA A 202 7.42 8.22 19.88
N LEU A 203 7.99 9.28 19.30
CA LEU A 203 8.54 9.25 17.93
C LEU A 203 10.06 9.02 17.87
N GLN A 204 10.73 9.00 19.03
CA GLN A 204 12.19 8.96 19.12
C GLN A 204 12.82 7.64 18.65
N LYS A 205 12.01 6.63 18.32
CA LYS A 205 12.46 5.31 17.83
C LYS A 205 12.24 5.10 16.32
N LEU A 206 11.75 6.11 15.59
CA LEU A 206 11.45 5.98 14.17
C LEU A 206 12.74 5.97 13.33
N LYS A 207 13.23 4.78 12.99
CA LYS A 207 14.17 4.59 11.88
C LYS A 207 13.36 4.77 10.59
N TRP A 208 13.52 5.90 9.94
CA TRP A 208 12.52 6.42 9.01
C TRP A 208 12.79 6.05 7.54
N GLU A 209 11.70 5.87 6.79
CA GLU A 209 11.64 5.57 5.35
C GLU A 209 11.10 6.81 4.60
N PRO A 210 11.76 7.29 3.54
CA PRO A 210 11.36 8.48 2.79
C PRO A 210 10.60 8.17 1.52
N ALA A 211 9.52 7.43 1.69
CA ALA A 211 8.39 7.69 0.80
C ALA A 211 7.83 9.07 1.15
N PHE A 212 8.57 10.13 0.82
CA PHE A 212 8.09 11.50 0.92
C PHE A 212 6.91 11.66 -0.03
N ALA A 213 5.73 11.72 0.58
CA ALA A 213 4.96 12.94 0.64
C ALA A 213 5.02 13.78 -0.63
N LYS A 214 3.97 13.69 -1.46
CA LYS A 214 3.62 14.75 -2.42
C LYS A 214 3.23 16.07 -1.73
N THR A 215 3.49 16.23 -0.42
CA THR A 215 2.80 17.18 0.45
C THR A 215 3.75 18.24 1.00
N PRO A 216 3.61 19.50 0.55
CA PRO A 216 4.44 20.63 0.98
C PRO A 216 4.48 20.89 2.50
N ARG A 217 3.55 20.34 3.29
CA ARG A 217 3.46 20.57 4.75
C ARG A 217 4.16 19.52 5.61
N LEU A 218 4.47 18.35 5.07
CA LEU A 218 4.87 17.21 5.88
C LEU A 218 6.27 17.36 6.49
N PRO A 219 7.30 17.84 5.77
CA PRO A 219 8.62 18.09 6.35
C PRO A 219 8.60 19.15 7.46
N ASP A 220 7.88 20.27 7.24
CA ASP A 220 7.75 21.34 8.23
C ASP A 220 7.03 20.87 9.49
N LEU A 221 5.99 20.04 9.33
CA LEU A 221 5.26 19.46 10.44
C LEU A 221 6.15 18.53 11.26
N LEU A 222 6.88 17.61 10.61
CA LEU A 222 7.82 16.72 11.31
C LEU A 222 8.88 17.52 12.08
N LYS A 223 9.47 18.55 11.45
CA LYS A 223 10.46 19.43 12.07
C LYS A 223 9.91 20.17 13.29
N ARG A 224 8.66 20.65 13.25
CA ARG A 224 7.99 21.33 14.38
C ARG A 224 7.92 20.45 15.63
N PHE A 225 7.78 19.14 15.45
CA PHE A 225 7.73 18.16 16.55
C PHE A 225 9.10 17.54 16.85
N GLY A 226 10.19 18.15 16.35
CA GLY A 226 11.56 17.67 16.61
C GLY A 226 11.92 16.37 15.88
N ILE A 227 11.11 15.92 14.94
CA ILE A 227 11.42 14.75 14.12
C ILE A 227 12.37 15.20 13.01
N THR A 228 13.60 14.73 13.09
CA THR A 228 14.59 14.94 12.02
C THR A 228 14.47 13.81 11.01
N ILE A 229 14.38 14.19 9.75
CA ILE A 229 14.46 13.27 8.63
C ILE A 229 15.94 13.03 8.35
N ASP A 230 16.35 11.77 8.34
CA ASP A 230 17.61 11.36 7.72
C ASP A 230 17.31 10.87 6.28
N PRO A 231 17.69 11.62 5.23
CA PRO A 231 17.48 11.23 3.84
C PRO A 231 18.38 10.05 3.40
N ASN A 232 19.21 9.52 4.30
CA ASN A 232 20.10 8.38 4.08
C ASN A 232 19.69 7.13 4.89
N ALA A 233 18.69 7.24 5.77
CA ALA A 233 18.24 6.14 6.61
C ALA A 233 17.72 4.98 5.75
N SER A 234 18.32 3.80 5.95
CA SER A 234 18.02 2.60 5.16
C SER A 234 17.12 1.63 5.94
N GLU A 235 15.97 1.28 5.38
CA GLU A 235 15.13 0.18 5.87
C GLU A 235 15.43 -1.07 5.03
N ASN A 236 15.72 -2.20 5.68
CA ASN A 236 16.10 -3.45 5.02
C ASN A 236 17.26 -3.28 3.99
N GLY A 237 18.18 -2.37 4.31
CA GLY A 237 19.34 -2.07 3.47
C GLY A 237 19.02 -1.33 2.18
N TRP A 238 17.84 -0.71 2.04
CA TRP A 238 17.51 0.15 0.92
C TRP A 238 17.54 1.62 1.33
N PRO A 239 18.57 2.36 0.91
CA PRO A 239 18.55 3.78 1.05
C PRO A 239 17.43 4.40 0.20
N PRO A 240 16.91 5.54 0.65
CA PRO A 240 15.85 6.34 0.02
C PRO A 240 15.99 6.56 -1.48
N LEU A 241 17.13 7.15 -1.84
CA LEU A 241 17.47 7.58 -3.19
C LEU A 241 17.63 6.37 -4.11
N VAL A 242 18.18 5.28 -3.58
CA VAL A 242 18.35 4.02 -4.32
C VAL A 242 17.00 3.37 -4.57
N TYR A 243 16.12 3.37 -3.57
CA TYR A 243 14.80 2.78 -3.64
C TYR A 243 13.89 3.48 -4.67
N GLU A 244 13.81 4.82 -4.64
CA GLU A 244 13.03 5.61 -5.60
C GLU A 244 13.57 5.51 -7.04
N SER A 245 14.84 5.13 -7.21
CA SER A 245 15.47 4.94 -8.53
C SER A 245 15.19 3.57 -9.18
N ARG A 246 14.44 2.67 -8.51
CA ARG A 246 14.13 1.33 -9.05
C ARG A 246 13.11 1.37 -10.18
N GLY A 247 13.22 0.40 -11.10
CA GLY A 247 12.35 0.29 -12.28
C GLY A 247 10.84 0.20 -11.98
N ASP A 248 10.45 -0.40 -10.87
CA ASP A 248 9.05 -0.51 -10.42
C ASP A 248 8.47 0.78 -9.82
N ARG A 249 9.31 1.79 -9.55
CA ARG A 249 8.90 3.13 -9.06
C ARG A 249 8.64 4.15 -10.16
N GLY A 250 8.95 3.82 -11.42
CA GLY A 250 8.60 4.65 -12.58
C GLY A 250 9.48 5.89 -12.80
N GLY A 251 10.59 6.04 -12.06
CA GLY A 251 11.58 7.10 -12.31
C GLY A 251 11.06 8.48 -11.93
N ASN A 252 10.47 8.61 -10.74
CA ASN A 252 9.87 9.84 -10.26
C ASN A 252 10.93 10.89 -9.93
N ILE A 253 11.27 11.72 -10.93
CA ILE A 253 12.27 12.80 -10.83
C ILE A 253 11.99 13.71 -9.63
N SER A 254 10.72 14.06 -9.38
CA SER A 254 10.37 14.97 -8.28
C SER A 254 10.84 14.45 -6.92
N HIS A 255 10.67 13.15 -6.65
CA HIS A 255 11.10 12.54 -5.39
C HIS A 255 12.64 12.49 -5.30
N ILE A 256 13.31 12.17 -6.40
CA ILE A 256 14.77 12.15 -6.46
C ILE A 256 15.33 13.54 -6.18
N THR A 257 14.78 14.59 -6.81
CA THR A 257 15.17 15.98 -6.57
C THR A 257 14.96 16.38 -5.11
N GLU A 258 13.82 16.04 -4.51
CA GLU A 258 13.53 16.35 -3.11
C GLU A 258 14.51 15.67 -2.15
N LEU A 259 14.78 14.37 -2.34
CA LEU A 259 15.76 13.63 -1.55
C LEU A 259 17.15 14.28 -1.62
N LEU A 260 17.58 14.67 -2.81
CA LEU A 260 18.86 15.35 -3.02
C LEU A 260 18.88 16.73 -2.32
N ASN A 261 17.80 17.50 -2.41
CA ASN A 261 17.67 18.78 -1.71
C ASN A 261 17.66 18.64 -0.17
N LEU A 262 17.16 17.52 0.34
CA LEU A 262 17.21 17.17 1.76
C LEU A 262 18.59 16.71 2.23
N GLY A 263 19.55 16.53 1.31
CA GLY A 263 20.92 16.09 1.62
C GLY A 263 21.14 14.57 1.51
N ALA A 264 20.34 13.87 0.70
CA ALA A 264 20.64 12.47 0.37
C ALA A 264 22.02 12.38 -0.29
N ASN A 265 22.84 11.45 0.20
CA ASN A 265 24.12 11.12 -0.41
C ASN A 265 23.85 10.45 -1.76
N VAL A 266 24.18 11.15 -2.85
CA VAL A 266 23.98 10.70 -4.23
C VAL A 266 24.65 9.34 -4.52
N ASN A 267 25.72 9.03 -3.79
CA ASN A 267 26.54 7.83 -3.95
C ASN A 267 26.26 6.75 -2.89
N ILE A 268 25.20 6.89 -2.09
CA ILE A 268 24.85 5.88 -1.09
C ILE A 268 24.55 4.53 -1.74
N GLN A 269 25.03 3.45 -1.12
CA GLN A 269 24.86 2.08 -1.60
C GLN A 269 23.83 1.33 -0.75
N ASN A 270 23.01 0.51 -1.41
CA ASN A 270 22.14 -0.45 -0.74
C ASN A 270 22.93 -1.70 -0.27
N TYR A 271 22.24 -2.67 0.35
CA TYR A 271 22.87 -3.92 0.81
C TYR A 271 23.52 -4.77 -0.31
N LYS A 272 23.23 -4.47 -1.58
CA LYS A 272 23.85 -5.11 -2.75
C LYS A 272 25.02 -4.32 -3.31
N GLY A 273 25.39 -3.19 -2.71
CA GLY A 273 26.38 -2.27 -3.26
C GLY A 273 25.83 -1.40 -4.40
N GLU A 274 24.53 -1.47 -4.71
CA GLU A 274 23.94 -0.69 -5.79
C GLU A 274 23.68 0.76 -5.33
N THR A 275 24.09 1.73 -6.13
CA THR A 275 23.71 3.15 -5.99
C THR A 275 22.41 3.47 -6.74
N ALA A 276 21.88 4.66 -6.53
CA ALA A 276 20.76 5.19 -7.31
C ALA A 276 21.04 5.16 -8.82
N LEU A 277 22.30 5.45 -9.21
CA LEU A 277 22.72 5.44 -10.60
C LEU A 277 22.66 4.03 -11.20
N HIS A 278 23.01 2.97 -10.46
CA HIS A 278 22.85 1.58 -10.91
C HIS A 278 21.38 1.27 -11.23
N CYS A 279 20.50 1.60 -10.29
CA CYS A 279 19.07 1.33 -10.41
C CYS A 279 18.43 2.09 -11.58
N ALA A 280 18.71 3.39 -11.70
CA ALA A 280 18.22 4.24 -12.79
C ALA A 280 18.74 3.77 -14.17
N SER A 281 20.02 3.38 -14.23
CA SER A 281 20.68 2.85 -15.44
C SER A 281 20.04 1.55 -15.91
N LYS A 282 19.81 0.60 -14.99
CA LYS A 282 19.14 -0.68 -15.28
C LYS A 282 17.69 -0.48 -15.72
N ALA A 283 17.00 0.53 -15.20
CA ALA A 283 15.62 0.84 -15.51
C ALA A 283 15.45 1.68 -16.79
N GLY A 284 16.50 2.35 -17.26
CA GLY A 284 16.45 3.24 -18.43
C GLY A 284 15.82 4.59 -18.12
N PHE A 285 15.92 5.07 -16.88
CA PHE A 285 15.42 6.37 -16.46
C PHE A 285 16.43 7.47 -16.81
N VAL A 286 16.44 7.86 -18.09
CA VAL A 286 17.41 8.83 -18.64
C VAL A 286 17.44 10.12 -17.82
N ALA A 287 16.29 10.74 -17.57
CA ALA A 287 16.24 12.00 -16.83
C ALA A 287 16.66 11.88 -15.35
N VAL A 288 16.38 10.74 -14.71
CA VAL A 288 16.91 10.46 -13.35
C VAL A 288 18.43 10.25 -13.40
N THR A 289 18.93 9.59 -14.44
CA THR A 289 20.37 9.37 -14.64
C THR A 289 21.09 10.72 -14.80
N GLU A 290 20.57 11.60 -15.66
CA GLU A 290 21.09 12.97 -15.84
C GLU A 290 21.06 13.77 -14.54
N LEU A 291 19.94 13.71 -13.80
CA LEU A 291 19.80 14.40 -12.51
C LEU A 291 20.84 13.92 -11.49
N LEU A 292 21.03 12.60 -11.36
CA LEU A 292 22.00 12.02 -10.43
C LEU A 292 23.43 12.41 -10.81
N LEU A 293 23.79 12.36 -12.09
CA LEU A 293 25.12 12.79 -12.57
C LEU A 293 25.34 14.28 -12.31
N HIS A 294 24.34 15.12 -12.54
CA HIS A 294 24.40 16.55 -12.24
C HIS A 294 24.67 16.81 -10.74
N HIS A 295 24.17 15.95 -9.86
CA HIS A 295 24.41 16.02 -8.41
C HIS A 295 25.67 15.27 -7.95
N GLY A 296 26.57 14.87 -8.88
CA GLY A 296 27.86 14.28 -8.54
C GLY A 296 27.85 12.77 -8.31
N ALA A 297 26.88 12.04 -8.91
CA ALA A 297 26.91 10.58 -8.91
C ALA A 297 28.18 10.04 -9.60
N HIS A 298 28.90 9.16 -8.93
CA HIS A 298 30.08 8.48 -9.49
C HIS A 298 29.66 7.34 -10.42
N ILE A 299 30.18 7.37 -11.66
CA ILE A 299 29.87 6.39 -12.71
C ILE A 299 30.63 5.06 -12.56
N ASP A 300 31.64 5.03 -11.70
CA ASP A 300 32.61 3.96 -11.53
C ASP A 300 32.43 3.16 -10.23
N ILE A 301 31.52 3.57 -9.34
CA ILE A 301 31.14 2.76 -8.17
C ILE A 301 30.66 1.40 -8.66
N THR A 302 31.17 0.34 -8.05
CA THR A 302 30.76 -1.03 -8.33
C THR A 302 29.80 -1.55 -7.26
N ASP A 303 28.86 -2.37 -7.69
CA ASP A 303 28.06 -3.20 -6.78
C ASP A 303 28.89 -4.36 -6.20
N ASN A 304 28.28 -5.16 -5.31
CA ASN A 304 28.94 -6.30 -4.67
C ASN A 304 29.39 -7.40 -5.66
N GLN A 305 28.97 -7.33 -6.92
CA GLN A 305 29.38 -8.22 -8.00
C GLN A 305 30.40 -7.57 -8.94
N GLY A 306 30.97 -6.42 -8.56
CA GLY A 306 31.94 -5.69 -9.36
C GLY A 306 31.34 -4.99 -10.58
N SER A 307 30.02 -4.84 -10.66
CA SER A 307 29.35 -4.25 -11.83
C SER A 307 29.10 -2.76 -11.63
N THR A 308 29.42 -1.95 -12.65
CA THR A 308 29.18 -0.50 -12.65
C THR A 308 27.75 -0.17 -13.16
N PRO A 309 27.26 1.07 -12.98
CA PRO A 309 25.98 1.52 -13.56
C PRO A 309 25.90 1.30 -15.08
N LEU A 310 27.00 1.52 -15.80
CA LEU A 310 27.07 1.26 -17.25
C LEU A 310 26.85 -0.23 -17.57
N GLN A 311 27.46 -1.14 -16.80
CA GLN A 311 27.26 -2.57 -16.99
C GLN A 311 25.80 -2.98 -16.68
N HIS A 312 25.16 -2.35 -15.70
CA HIS A 312 23.72 -2.53 -15.43
C HIS A 312 22.84 -2.07 -16.61
N ALA A 313 23.14 -0.92 -17.23
CA ALA A 313 22.43 -0.47 -18.44
C ALA A 313 22.61 -1.45 -19.60
N LEU A 314 23.82 -1.95 -19.83
CA LEU A 314 24.13 -2.91 -20.90
C LEU A 314 23.43 -4.26 -20.72
N ARG A 315 23.38 -4.78 -19.48
CA ARG A 315 22.73 -6.06 -19.14
C ARG A 315 21.21 -5.93 -18.91
N SER A 316 20.66 -4.72 -19.01
CA SER A 316 19.25 -4.47 -18.72
C SER A 316 18.32 -5.16 -19.73
N SER A 317 17.16 -5.61 -19.23
CA SER A 317 16.07 -6.17 -20.05
C SER A 317 15.12 -5.11 -20.60
N ILE A 318 15.57 -3.84 -20.72
CA ILE A 318 14.76 -2.74 -21.25
C ILE A 318 14.36 -3.07 -22.70
N LYS A 319 13.05 -3.22 -22.95
CA LYS A 319 12.54 -3.55 -24.29
C LYS A 319 12.80 -2.45 -25.32
N SER A 320 12.78 -1.19 -24.89
CA SER A 320 13.04 -0.03 -25.74
C SER A 320 14.54 0.13 -26.00
N ARG A 321 14.99 -0.21 -27.21
CA ARG A 321 16.38 -0.03 -27.63
C ARG A 321 16.83 1.43 -27.56
N SER A 322 15.95 2.36 -27.89
CA SER A 322 16.24 3.81 -27.82
C SER A 322 16.48 4.26 -26.38
N LYS A 323 15.61 3.91 -25.43
CA LYS A 323 15.82 4.25 -24.01
C LYS A 323 17.13 3.69 -23.47
N ARG A 324 17.44 2.43 -23.81
CA ARG A 324 18.70 1.79 -23.41
C ARG A 324 19.91 2.49 -24.03
N ALA A 325 19.85 2.87 -25.31
CA ALA A 325 20.92 3.62 -25.96
C ALA A 325 21.10 5.00 -25.33
N SER A 326 20.01 5.72 -25.05
CA SER A 326 20.06 7.03 -24.41
C SER A 326 20.71 6.99 -23.04
N VAL A 327 20.33 6.04 -22.17
CA VAL A 327 20.96 5.95 -20.84
C VAL A 327 22.45 5.57 -20.91
N ILE A 328 22.83 4.69 -21.84
CA ILE A 328 24.24 4.36 -22.09
C ILE A 328 25.00 5.60 -22.55
N GLN A 329 24.45 6.36 -23.49
CA GLN A 329 25.05 7.61 -23.95
C GLN A 329 25.20 8.63 -22.82
N THR A 330 24.19 8.78 -21.97
CA THR A 330 24.24 9.66 -20.80
C THR A 330 25.38 9.27 -19.83
N LEU A 331 25.62 7.98 -19.62
CA LEU A 331 26.70 7.49 -18.74
C LEU A 331 28.10 7.59 -19.34
N LEU A 332 28.21 7.78 -20.66
CA LEU A 332 29.48 7.89 -21.40
C LEU A 332 29.89 9.33 -21.69
N ARG A 333 29.05 10.32 -21.32
CA ARG A 333 29.33 11.75 -21.48
C ARG A 333 30.17 12.27 -20.33
#